data_AF-A0A7K1V4T0-F1
#
_entry.id   AF-A0A7K1V4T0-F1
#
_cell.length_a   1.000
_cell.length_b   1.000
_cell.length_c   1.000
_cell.angle_alpha   90.00
_cell.angle_beta   90.00
_cell.angle_gamma   90.00
#
_symmetry.space_group_name_H-M   'P 1'
#
loop_
_entity.id
_entity.type
_entity.pdbx_description
1 polymer ?
#
loop_
_entity_poly.entity_id
_entity_poly.type
_entity_poly.pdbx_seq_one_letter_code
_entity_poly.pdbx_strand_id
1 'polypeptide(L)'
;MPAQRDSWEQQLLDDPDLLRDMAGQLGRPFHIMYPARVTRNIRGFQQVFAQSGVTGDIYYGKKANKSPSVVRARAETGVGVDVSSCEEFRAALRGGIRGMDPMVTGPTKSDELLRMSATYGHRLRTSGIRLSIEPGRALLDRVGCTVFRIQGVKVRLAHEIPYIILTVDGTSPSLSEQWFDSEYLPDPALWPPYPSTVTPTCVGGSSCLETDMLSRRRIPLPRAAITDDLLIYPNTGGYQMDSNESRAHGLPLPPKIILRHSTSDGLFDREIEEPCET
;
A
#
# COMPACT_ATOMS: atom_id res chain seq x y z
N MET A 1 -13.93 8.76 7.50
CA MET A 1 -13.42 8.84 8.89
C MET A 1 -12.00 9.37 8.83
N PRO A 2 -11.62 10.34 9.68
CA PRO A 2 -10.26 10.86 9.68
C PRO A 2 -9.26 9.72 9.85
N ALA A 3 -8.31 9.62 8.94
CA ALA A 3 -7.30 8.57 9.02
C ALA A 3 -6.31 8.87 10.15
N GLN A 4 -5.96 7.85 10.94
CA GLN A 4 -4.82 7.96 11.84
C GLN A 4 -3.53 7.85 11.03
N ARG A 5 -2.74 8.92 11.03
CA ARG A 5 -1.47 8.98 10.30
C ARG A 5 -0.30 8.61 11.19
N ASP A 6 0.76 8.09 10.58
CA ASP A 6 2.04 7.97 11.25
C ASP A 6 2.87 9.25 11.12
N SER A 7 3.88 9.40 11.97
CA SER A 7 4.81 10.52 11.93
C SER A 7 5.46 10.74 10.56
N TRP A 8 5.90 9.67 9.87
CA TRP A 8 6.54 9.81 8.55
C TRP A 8 5.58 10.39 7.50
N GLU A 9 4.31 9.98 7.56
CA GLU A 9 3.27 10.42 6.64
C GLU A 9 2.91 11.89 6.91
N GLN A 10 2.88 12.30 8.18
CA GLN A 10 2.67 13.70 8.52
C GLN A 10 3.83 14.57 8.03
N GLN A 11 5.08 14.15 8.24
CA GLN A 11 6.24 14.89 7.77
C GLN A 11 6.27 15.00 6.24
N LEU A 12 5.85 13.95 5.52
CA LEU A 12 5.66 13.99 4.07
C LEU A 12 4.62 15.03 3.64
N LEU A 13 3.48 15.12 4.32
CA LEU A 13 2.41 16.07 3.99
C LEU A 13 2.81 17.52 4.31
N ASP A 14 3.64 17.71 5.33
CA ASP A 14 4.14 19.01 5.77
C ASP A 14 5.30 19.53 4.90
N ASP A 15 5.92 18.67 4.09
CA ASP A 15 6.97 19.03 3.14
C ASP A 15 6.34 19.60 1.83
N PRO A 16 6.49 20.90 1.56
CA PRO A 16 5.83 21.56 0.43
C PRO A 16 6.42 21.18 -0.94
N ASP A 17 7.67 20.72 -0.96
CA ASP A 17 8.44 20.51 -2.19
C ASP A 17 8.47 19.02 -2.55
N LEU A 18 8.61 18.14 -1.57
CA LEU A 18 8.76 16.71 -1.81
C LEU A 18 7.60 16.10 -2.60
N LEU A 19 6.35 16.34 -2.18
CA LEU A 19 5.17 15.82 -2.87
C LEU A 19 4.98 16.44 -4.26
N ARG A 20 5.25 17.75 -4.38
CA ARG A 20 5.16 18.47 -5.64
C ARG A 20 6.15 17.93 -6.66
N ASP A 21 7.39 17.72 -6.23
CA ASP A 21 8.46 17.19 -7.07
C ASP A 21 8.14 15.77 -7.55
N MET A 22 7.68 14.90 -6.65
CA MET A 22 7.31 13.53 -7.00
C MET A 22 6.15 13.50 -8.00
N ALA A 23 5.10 14.28 -7.75
CA ALA A 23 3.95 14.37 -8.65
C ALA A 23 4.33 14.98 -10.01
N GLY A 24 5.15 16.02 -10.01
CA GLY A 24 5.64 16.68 -11.23
C GLY A 24 6.56 15.78 -12.06
N GLN A 25 7.44 15.01 -11.42
CA GLN A 25 8.34 14.07 -12.10
C GLN A 25 7.59 12.90 -12.75
N LEU A 26 6.58 12.35 -12.06
CA LEU A 26 5.88 11.16 -12.53
C LEU A 26 4.73 11.47 -13.49
N GLY A 27 4.00 12.56 -13.26
CA GLY A 27 2.86 12.98 -14.11
C GLY A 27 1.69 11.99 -14.16
N ARG A 28 1.66 11.01 -13.24
CA ARG A 28 0.67 9.92 -13.14
C ARG A 28 0.50 9.54 -11.66
N PRO A 29 -0.54 8.77 -11.29
CA PRO A 29 -0.72 8.28 -9.94
C PRO A 29 0.47 7.45 -9.51
N PHE A 30 0.75 7.47 -8.21
CA PHE A 30 1.87 6.72 -7.65
C PHE A 30 1.60 6.33 -6.21
N HIS A 31 2.32 5.32 -5.76
CA HIS A 31 2.33 4.90 -4.38
C HIS A 31 3.56 5.42 -3.67
N ILE A 32 3.43 5.74 -2.39
CA ILE A 32 4.57 6.03 -1.52
C ILE A 32 4.63 4.92 -0.48
N MET A 33 5.82 4.37 -0.28
CA MET A 33 6.08 3.33 0.72
C MET A 33 7.21 3.75 1.65
N TYR A 34 7.06 3.42 2.93
CA TYR A 34 8.03 3.67 3.99
C TYR A 34 8.38 2.36 4.72
N PRO A 35 9.32 1.55 4.19
CA PRO A 35 9.59 0.20 4.69
C PRO A 35 10.04 0.13 6.15
N ALA A 36 10.64 1.20 6.70
CA ALA A 36 11.03 1.24 8.12
C ALA A 36 9.83 1.04 9.07
N ARG A 37 8.61 1.39 8.63
CA ARG A 37 7.39 1.10 9.39
C ARG A 37 7.08 -0.39 9.50
N VAL A 38 7.42 -1.20 8.48
CA VAL A 38 7.25 -2.67 8.50
C VAL A 38 8.04 -3.27 9.67
N THR A 39 9.31 -2.85 9.82
CA THR A 39 10.18 -3.28 10.93
C THR A 39 9.57 -2.95 12.28
N ARG A 40 8.97 -1.77 12.44
CA ARG A 40 8.28 -1.38 13.68
C ARG A 40 7.06 -2.24 13.95
N ASN A 41 6.25 -2.53 12.94
CA ASN A 41 5.07 -3.38 13.07
C ASN A 41 5.48 -4.81 13.50
N ILE A 42 6.51 -5.38 12.86
CA ILE A 42 7.07 -6.70 13.21
C ILE A 42 7.51 -6.74 14.69
N ARG A 43 8.27 -5.74 15.15
CA ARG A 43 8.71 -5.64 16.54
C ARG A 43 7.53 -5.59 17.52
N GLY A 44 6.42 -4.95 17.15
CA GLY A 44 5.20 -4.94 17.94
C GLY A 44 4.63 -6.35 18.16
N PHE A 45 4.54 -7.16 17.11
CA PHE A 45 4.12 -8.57 17.23
C PHE A 45 5.10 -9.38 18.09
N GLN A 46 6.41 -9.23 17.88
CA GLN A 46 7.44 -9.91 18.67
C GLN A 46 7.35 -9.54 20.16
N GLN A 47 7.08 -8.28 20.46
CA GLN A 47 6.89 -7.81 21.85
C GLN A 47 5.67 -8.46 22.50
N VAL A 48 4.56 -8.62 21.77
CA VAL A 48 3.36 -9.32 22.28
C VAL A 48 3.66 -10.80 22.58
N PHE A 49 4.41 -11.48 21.71
CA PHE A 49 4.84 -12.86 21.96
C PHE A 49 5.69 -12.97 23.22
N ALA A 50 6.67 -12.08 23.37
CA ALA A 50 7.55 -12.03 24.54
C ALA A 50 6.76 -11.76 25.84
N GLN A 51 5.86 -10.77 25.83
CA GLN A 51 5.01 -10.45 26.99
C GLN A 51 4.04 -11.57 27.35
N SER A 52 3.61 -12.37 26.37
CA SER A 52 2.69 -13.49 26.59
C SER A 52 3.40 -14.79 26.93
N GLY A 53 4.74 -14.82 26.96
CA GLY A 53 5.51 -16.05 27.17
C GLY A 53 5.35 -17.09 26.05
N VAL A 54 4.93 -16.66 24.85
CA VAL A 54 4.69 -17.55 23.71
C VAL A 54 5.90 -17.58 22.79
N THR A 55 6.40 -18.78 22.52
CA THR A 55 7.36 -19.00 21.44
C THR A 55 6.59 -19.15 20.13
N GLY A 56 6.84 -18.25 19.18
CA GLY A 56 6.15 -18.27 17.90
C GLY A 56 6.95 -17.67 16.76
N ASP A 57 6.48 -17.96 15.55
CA ASP A 57 7.04 -17.49 14.29
C ASP A 57 6.04 -16.57 13.61
N ILE A 58 6.58 -15.55 12.98
CA ILE A 58 5.80 -14.63 12.16
C ILE A 58 6.20 -14.90 10.71
N TYR A 59 5.22 -14.95 9.82
CA TYR A 59 5.42 -15.05 8.38
C TYR A 59 4.68 -13.90 7.69
N TYR A 60 5.39 -13.05 6.95
CA TYR A 60 4.76 -11.99 6.17
C TYR A 60 3.98 -12.57 5.00
N GLY A 61 2.65 -12.40 4.98
CA GLY A 61 1.81 -12.82 3.87
C GLY A 61 2.04 -11.97 2.62
N LYS A 62 2.89 -12.44 1.69
CA LYS A 62 3.34 -11.68 0.52
C LYS A 62 2.21 -11.22 -0.39
N LYS A 63 1.10 -11.95 -0.43
CA LYS A 63 -0.14 -11.59 -1.14
C LYS A 63 -0.69 -10.21 -0.78
N ALA A 64 -0.33 -9.66 0.39
CA ALA A 64 -0.81 -8.38 0.85
C ALA A 64 -0.12 -7.18 0.18
N ASN A 65 1.15 -7.32 -0.21
CA ASN A 65 1.89 -6.35 -1.02
C ASN A 65 3.10 -7.03 -1.66
N LYS A 66 3.24 -6.88 -2.97
CA LYS A 66 4.23 -7.55 -3.80
C LYS A 66 5.57 -6.80 -3.88
N SER A 67 5.70 -5.63 -3.26
CA SER A 67 6.91 -4.80 -3.31
C SER A 67 8.14 -5.52 -2.76
N PRO A 68 9.24 -5.64 -3.55
CA PRO A 68 10.53 -6.07 -3.07
C PRO A 68 11.05 -5.29 -1.86
N SER A 69 10.76 -3.99 -1.77
CA SER A 69 11.20 -3.15 -0.65
C SER A 69 10.68 -3.66 0.72
N VAL A 70 9.44 -4.15 0.77
CA VAL A 70 8.84 -4.75 1.97
C VAL A 70 9.50 -6.09 2.31
N VAL A 71 9.75 -6.92 1.31
CA VAL A 71 10.41 -8.23 1.49
C VAL A 71 11.82 -8.06 2.06
N ARG A 72 12.57 -7.07 1.56
CA ARG A 72 13.91 -6.71 2.07
C ARG A 72 13.85 -6.21 3.52
N ALA A 73 12.93 -5.30 3.84
CA ALA A 73 12.75 -4.80 5.21
C ALA A 73 12.40 -5.91 6.20
N ARG A 74 11.65 -6.94 5.77
CA ARG A 74 11.43 -8.17 6.57
C ARG A 74 12.72 -8.94 6.77
N ALA A 75 13.55 -9.08 5.74
CA ALA A 75 14.74 -9.96 5.80
C ALA A 75 15.68 -9.58 6.94
N GLU A 76 15.75 -8.28 7.25
CA GLU A 76 16.54 -7.70 8.34
C GLU A 76 15.98 -8.03 9.75
N THR A 77 14.75 -8.54 9.86
CA THR A 77 14.07 -8.80 11.14
C THR A 77 13.95 -10.28 11.52
N GLY A 78 14.35 -11.19 10.63
CA GLY A 78 14.33 -12.65 10.88
C GLY A 78 12.95 -13.32 10.91
N VAL A 79 11.88 -12.63 10.51
CA VAL A 79 10.47 -13.09 10.53
C VAL A 79 10.08 -13.70 9.20
N GLY A 80 9.73 -14.98 9.00
CA GLY A 80 9.42 -15.66 7.70
C GLY A 80 8.60 -14.92 6.61
N VAL A 81 8.45 -15.51 5.41
CA VAL A 81 7.49 -15.02 4.38
C VAL A 81 6.54 -16.14 4.00
N ASP A 82 5.25 -15.87 4.01
CA ASP A 82 4.22 -16.75 3.45
C ASP A 82 3.99 -16.40 1.98
N VAL A 83 4.13 -17.41 1.11
CA VAL A 83 3.98 -17.29 -0.35
C VAL A 83 2.97 -18.30 -0.88
N SER A 84 2.28 -17.92 -1.95
CA SER A 84 1.20 -18.68 -2.57
C SER A 84 1.45 -19.05 -4.04
N SER A 85 2.52 -18.54 -4.65
CA SER A 85 2.89 -18.83 -6.05
C SER A 85 4.41 -19.00 -6.26
N CYS A 86 4.81 -19.55 -7.42
CA CYS A 86 6.22 -19.69 -7.81
C CYS A 86 6.92 -18.32 -7.95
N GLU A 87 6.24 -17.33 -8.52
CA GLU A 87 6.72 -15.97 -8.69
C GLU A 87 6.94 -15.30 -7.34
N GLU A 88 6.00 -15.49 -6.41
CA GLU A 88 6.12 -15.03 -5.03
C GLU A 88 7.32 -15.67 -4.32
N PHE A 89 7.50 -16.98 -4.48
CA PHE A 89 8.65 -17.71 -3.92
C PHE A 89 9.99 -17.20 -4.48
N ARG A 90 10.11 -17.04 -5.81
CA ARG A 90 11.32 -16.50 -6.46
C ARG A 90 11.62 -15.07 -6.02
N ALA A 91 10.60 -14.22 -5.94
CA ALA A 91 10.75 -12.85 -5.47
C ALA A 91 11.16 -12.79 -3.99
N ALA A 92 10.66 -13.68 -3.14
CA ALA A 92 11.09 -13.79 -1.75
C ALA A 92 12.59 -14.12 -1.64
N LEU A 93 13.07 -15.08 -2.45
CA LEU A 93 14.50 -15.43 -2.51
C LEU A 93 15.38 -14.25 -2.99
N ARG A 94 14.96 -13.55 -4.06
CA ARG A 94 15.66 -12.35 -4.56
C ARG A 94 15.68 -11.21 -3.54
N GLY A 95 14.64 -11.13 -2.69
CA GLY A 95 14.56 -10.17 -1.59
C GLY A 95 15.47 -10.51 -0.39
N GLY A 96 16.24 -11.60 -0.45
CA GLY A 96 17.22 -11.96 0.58
C GLY A 96 16.72 -12.96 1.62
N ILE A 97 15.52 -13.55 1.44
CA ILE A 97 15.02 -14.62 2.32
C ILE A 97 15.85 -15.88 2.04
N ARG A 98 16.47 -16.46 3.07
CA ARG A 98 17.36 -17.65 2.97
C ARG A 98 16.84 -18.79 3.85
N GLY A 99 17.08 -20.05 3.47
CA GLY A 99 16.87 -21.21 4.35
C GLY A 99 15.41 -21.48 4.73
N MET A 100 15.15 -21.78 6.01
CA MET A 100 13.87 -22.25 6.61
C MET A 100 12.75 -21.19 6.71
N ASP A 101 12.90 -20.06 6.05
CA ASP A 101 12.05 -18.88 6.25
C ASP A 101 10.80 -18.77 5.35
N PRO A 102 10.68 -19.42 4.17
CA PRO A 102 9.46 -19.35 3.38
C PRO A 102 8.45 -20.42 3.83
N MET A 103 7.25 -19.99 4.20
CA MET A 103 6.08 -20.85 4.35
C MET A 103 5.25 -20.82 3.07
N VAL A 104 4.67 -21.95 2.67
CA VAL A 104 3.90 -22.05 1.43
C VAL A 104 2.45 -22.41 1.72
N THR A 105 1.54 -21.47 1.49
CA THR A 105 0.10 -21.63 1.75
C THR A 105 -0.71 -21.52 0.46
N GLY A 106 -2.04 -21.35 0.56
CA GLY A 106 -2.95 -21.21 -0.59
C GLY A 106 -3.74 -22.49 -0.92
N PRO A 107 -4.93 -22.35 -1.54
CA PRO A 107 -5.88 -23.44 -1.78
C PRO A 107 -5.45 -24.40 -2.89
N THR A 108 -4.64 -23.93 -3.84
CA THR A 108 -4.13 -24.72 -4.96
C THR A 108 -2.63 -24.48 -5.06
N LYS A 109 -1.83 -25.54 -4.92
CA LYS A 109 -0.37 -25.48 -5.02
C LYS A 109 0.05 -26.22 -6.29
N SER A 110 0.78 -25.57 -7.18
CA SER A 110 1.30 -26.22 -8.38
C SER A 110 2.37 -27.24 -8.03
N ASP A 111 2.52 -28.29 -8.84
CA ASP A 111 3.60 -29.27 -8.68
C ASP A 111 4.98 -28.60 -8.71
N GLU A 112 5.13 -27.55 -9.50
CA GLU A 112 6.37 -26.75 -9.55
C GLU A 112 6.64 -26.06 -8.22
N LEU A 113 5.64 -25.39 -7.63
CA LEU A 113 5.76 -24.74 -6.33
C LEU A 113 6.08 -25.77 -5.24
N LEU A 114 5.42 -26.94 -5.27
CA LEU A 114 5.67 -28.03 -4.33
C LEU A 114 7.08 -28.61 -4.51
N ARG A 115 7.55 -28.82 -5.73
CA ARG A 115 8.92 -29.30 -6.01
C ARG A 115 9.96 -28.29 -5.56
N MET A 116 9.79 -27.01 -5.90
CA MET A 116 10.65 -25.93 -5.41
C MET A 116 10.70 -25.95 -3.88
N SER A 117 9.55 -25.98 -3.22
CA SER A 117 9.44 -26.04 -1.75
C SER A 117 10.10 -27.28 -1.16
N ALA A 118 9.91 -28.45 -1.78
CA ALA A 118 10.44 -29.73 -1.31
C ALA A 118 11.96 -29.83 -1.44
N THR A 119 12.56 -29.27 -2.50
CA THR A 119 14.02 -29.12 -2.62
C THR A 119 14.61 -28.34 -1.45
N TYR A 120 13.85 -27.42 -0.85
CA TYR A 120 14.24 -26.64 0.32
C TYR A 120 13.68 -27.18 1.67
N GLY A 121 12.81 -28.21 1.65
CA GLY A 121 11.88 -28.57 2.74
C GLY A 121 12.32 -29.66 3.72
N HIS A 122 13.61 -30.02 3.78
CA HIS A 122 14.07 -31.20 4.54
C HIS A 122 13.86 -31.13 6.07
N ARG A 123 13.53 -29.97 6.66
CA ARG A 123 13.60 -29.72 8.12
C ARG A 123 12.28 -29.58 8.88
N LEU A 124 11.11 -29.69 8.23
CA LEU A 124 9.78 -29.54 8.86
C LEU A 124 9.37 -30.68 9.82
N ARG A 125 10.23 -31.67 10.06
CA ARG A 125 9.83 -32.97 10.63
C ARG A 125 10.00 -33.13 12.14
N THR A 126 10.47 -32.13 12.88
CA THR A 126 10.93 -32.38 14.26
C THR A 126 10.67 -31.23 15.22
N SER A 127 9.48 -31.10 15.84
CA SER A 127 9.35 -30.44 17.16
C SER A 127 7.91 -30.27 17.63
N GLY A 128 7.70 -30.48 18.94
CA GLY A 128 6.51 -30.05 19.65
C GLY A 128 6.12 -28.58 19.40
N ILE A 129 4.82 -28.34 19.47
CA ILE A 129 4.02 -27.29 18.83
C ILE A 129 4.53 -25.85 19.09
N ARG A 130 4.64 -25.05 18.02
CA ARG A 130 4.92 -23.59 18.05
C ARG A 130 3.73 -22.80 17.48
N LEU A 131 3.55 -21.55 17.88
CA LEU A 131 2.53 -20.66 17.29
C LEU A 131 3.08 -19.98 16.04
N SER A 132 2.55 -20.32 14.86
CA SER A 132 2.84 -19.61 13.60
C SER A 132 1.69 -18.67 13.25
N ILE A 133 2.01 -17.43 12.88
CA ILE A 133 1.02 -16.46 12.38
C ILE A 133 1.42 -15.87 11.02
N GLU A 134 0.44 -15.48 10.22
CA GLU A 134 0.60 -14.96 8.85
C GLU A 134 0.07 -13.52 8.68
N PRO A 135 0.55 -12.53 9.45
CA PRO A 135 0.07 -11.17 9.28
C PRO A 135 0.55 -10.58 7.95
N GLY A 136 -0.38 -10.42 6.99
CA GLY A 136 -0.15 -9.65 5.76
C GLY A 136 -0.42 -8.16 6.00
N ARG A 137 -1.69 -7.76 5.88
CA ARG A 137 -2.15 -6.36 6.05
C ARG A 137 -1.69 -5.71 7.35
N ALA A 138 -1.66 -6.46 8.46
CA ALA A 138 -1.25 -5.91 9.75
C ALA A 138 0.23 -5.50 9.81
N LEU A 139 1.13 -6.18 9.07
CA LEU A 139 2.53 -5.73 8.95
C LEU A 139 2.68 -4.51 8.05
N LEU A 140 1.68 -4.26 7.20
CA LEU A 140 1.64 -3.15 6.25
C LEU A 140 0.86 -1.93 6.78
N ASP A 141 0.38 -1.99 8.04
CA ASP A 141 -0.36 -0.88 8.64
C ASP A 141 0.50 0.39 8.67
N ARG A 142 0.00 1.42 7.99
CA ARG A 142 0.60 2.76 7.80
C ARG A 142 1.96 2.73 7.12
N VAL A 143 2.24 1.69 6.33
CA VAL A 143 3.49 1.57 5.58
C VAL A 143 3.47 2.38 4.30
N GLY A 144 2.29 2.72 3.76
CA GLY A 144 2.24 3.49 2.52
C GLY A 144 0.91 4.16 2.26
N CYS A 145 0.92 5.06 1.29
CA CYS A 145 -0.22 5.82 0.80
C CYS A 145 -0.23 5.85 -0.74
N THR A 146 -1.39 6.15 -1.33
CA THR A 146 -1.55 6.30 -2.78
C THR A 146 -1.87 7.75 -3.09
N VAL A 147 -1.16 8.33 -4.05
CA VAL A 147 -1.28 9.73 -4.45
C VAL A 147 -1.90 9.82 -5.83
N PHE A 148 -2.90 10.67 -5.93
CA PHE A 148 -3.56 11.03 -7.16
C PHE A 148 -3.49 12.53 -7.36
N ARG A 149 -3.40 12.99 -8.61
CA ARG A 149 -3.57 14.39 -8.96
C ARG A 149 -4.99 14.63 -9.46
N ILE A 150 -5.57 15.74 -9.04
CA ILE A 150 -6.91 16.13 -9.46
C ILE A 150 -6.85 16.73 -10.87
N GLN A 151 -7.61 16.16 -11.80
CA GLN A 151 -7.71 16.63 -13.18
C GLN A 151 -8.96 17.48 -13.42
N GLY A 152 -10.07 17.15 -12.75
CA GLY A 152 -11.36 17.79 -12.98
C GLY A 152 -12.12 18.03 -11.69
N VAL A 153 -12.83 19.16 -11.65
CA VAL A 153 -13.69 19.56 -10.53
C VAL A 153 -15.05 19.92 -11.07
N LYS A 154 -16.11 19.26 -10.57
CA LYS A 154 -17.48 19.49 -10.99
C LYS A 154 -18.39 19.69 -9.78
N VAL A 155 -19.06 20.83 -9.71
CA VAL A 155 -20.09 21.08 -8.70
C VAL A 155 -21.40 20.42 -9.13
N ARG A 156 -22.08 19.78 -8.19
CA ARG A 156 -23.38 19.13 -8.35
C ARG A 156 -24.29 19.50 -7.20
N LEU A 157 -25.60 19.34 -7.41
CA LEU A 157 -26.61 19.54 -6.39
C LEU A 157 -27.30 18.20 -6.11
N ALA A 158 -27.61 17.94 -4.85
CA ALA A 158 -28.49 16.85 -4.44
C ALA A 158 -29.45 17.38 -3.38
N HIS A 159 -30.74 17.40 -3.69
CA HIS A 159 -31.74 18.06 -2.86
C HIS A 159 -31.34 19.51 -2.52
N GLU A 160 -30.88 20.27 -3.54
CA GLU A 160 -30.42 21.67 -3.42
C GLU A 160 -29.14 21.87 -2.59
N ILE A 161 -28.55 20.81 -2.03
CA ILE A 161 -27.29 20.88 -1.29
C ILE A 161 -26.11 20.65 -2.26
N PRO A 162 -25.15 21.58 -2.36
CA PRO A 162 -24.01 21.42 -3.25
C PRO A 162 -23.01 20.37 -2.73
N TYR A 163 -22.42 19.63 -3.67
CA TYR A 163 -21.28 18.75 -3.44
C TYR A 163 -20.37 18.75 -4.67
N ILE A 164 -19.11 18.33 -4.49
CA ILE A 164 -18.14 18.25 -5.58
C ILE A 164 -17.99 16.79 -6.03
N ILE A 165 -17.83 16.59 -7.34
CA ILE A 165 -17.27 15.38 -7.92
C ILE A 165 -15.90 15.73 -8.49
N LEU A 166 -14.86 15.06 -7.98
CA LEU A 166 -13.51 15.15 -8.51
C LEU A 166 -13.26 14.04 -9.53
N THR A 167 -12.44 14.34 -10.53
CA THR A 167 -11.83 13.34 -11.42
C THR A 167 -10.32 13.36 -11.17
N VAL A 168 -9.73 12.20 -10.87
CA VAL A 168 -8.28 12.06 -10.66
C VAL A 168 -7.55 11.47 -11.87
N ASP A 169 -6.24 11.61 -11.93
CA ASP A 169 -5.36 11.09 -12.99
C ASP A 169 -5.11 9.58 -12.96
N GLY A 170 -5.99 8.82 -12.32
CA GLY A 170 -5.94 7.36 -12.25
C GLY A 170 -7.33 6.75 -12.32
N THR A 171 -7.43 5.47 -12.00
CA THR A 171 -8.71 4.74 -11.93
C THR A 171 -8.88 4.08 -10.57
N SER A 172 -10.07 3.60 -10.25
CA SER A 172 -10.34 2.81 -9.05
C SER A 172 -9.44 1.58 -8.92
N PRO A 173 -9.09 0.83 -10.00
CA PRO A 173 -8.00 -0.15 -9.98
C PRO A 173 -6.63 0.38 -9.50
N SER A 174 -6.30 1.65 -9.73
CA SER A 174 -5.05 2.27 -9.22
C SER A 174 -5.02 2.42 -7.69
N LEU A 175 -6.16 2.24 -7.01
CA LEU A 175 -6.27 2.12 -5.55
C LEU A 175 -6.74 0.69 -5.14
N SER A 176 -6.84 -0.22 -6.10
CA SER A 176 -7.52 -1.52 -5.97
C SER A 176 -8.91 -1.41 -5.32
N GLU A 177 -9.62 -0.31 -5.57
CA GLU A 177 -10.83 0.13 -4.87
C GLU A 177 -12.12 -0.55 -5.35
N GLN A 178 -12.01 -1.79 -5.83
CA GLN A 178 -13.14 -2.60 -6.31
C GLN A 178 -13.23 -3.96 -5.61
N TRP A 179 -12.66 -4.06 -4.41
CA TRP A 179 -12.72 -5.29 -3.64
C TRP A 179 -14.05 -5.40 -2.90
N PHE A 180 -14.84 -6.42 -3.25
CA PHE A 180 -16.08 -6.84 -2.58
C PHE A 180 -17.21 -5.81 -2.49
N ASP A 181 -17.31 -4.87 -3.44
CA ASP A 181 -18.33 -3.80 -3.41
C ASP A 181 -18.25 -2.99 -2.09
N SER A 182 -17.04 -2.89 -1.52
CA SER A 182 -16.76 -2.15 -0.30
C SER A 182 -15.96 -0.89 -0.60
N GLU A 183 -16.29 0.20 0.09
CA GLU A 183 -15.63 1.50 -0.09
C GLU A 183 -14.47 1.69 0.90
N TYR A 184 -13.38 2.31 0.42
CA TYR A 184 -12.25 2.76 1.21
C TYR A 184 -12.68 3.82 2.23
N LEU A 185 -12.76 3.42 3.48
CA LEU A 185 -13.32 4.23 4.55
C LEU A 185 -12.42 5.37 5.07
N PRO A 186 -11.08 5.24 5.12
CA PRO A 186 -10.22 6.35 5.54
C PRO A 186 -10.35 7.56 4.60
N ASP A 187 -10.50 8.74 5.18
CA ASP A 187 -10.58 9.98 4.39
C ASP A 187 -9.20 10.31 3.80
N PRO A 188 -9.09 10.59 2.49
CA PRO A 188 -7.86 11.07 1.89
C PRO A 188 -7.47 12.46 2.43
N ALA A 189 -6.17 12.76 2.41
CA ALA A 189 -5.69 14.12 2.60
C ALA A 189 -5.75 14.88 1.27
N LEU A 190 -6.20 16.13 1.33
CA LEU A 190 -6.09 17.09 0.23
C LEU A 190 -4.85 17.95 0.46
N TRP A 191 -3.99 18.05 -0.55
CA TRP A 191 -2.72 18.77 -0.48
C TRP A 191 -2.62 19.80 -1.61
N PRO A 192 -2.10 21.02 -1.35
CA PRO A 192 -1.45 21.46 -0.11
C PRO A 192 -2.43 21.73 1.05
N PRO A 193 -1.98 21.58 2.31
CA PRO A 193 -2.83 21.67 3.49
C PRO A 193 -3.02 23.15 3.90
N TYR A 194 -4.22 23.65 3.68
CA TYR A 194 -4.65 24.94 4.24
C TYR A 194 -6.14 24.88 4.58
N PRO A 195 -6.55 25.41 5.75
CA PRO A 195 -7.94 25.34 6.19
C PRO A 195 -8.82 26.30 5.39
N SER A 196 -10.02 25.83 5.05
CA SER A 196 -11.07 26.65 4.43
C SER A 196 -12.44 26.04 4.76
N THR A 197 -13.46 26.34 3.96
CA THR A 197 -14.79 25.77 4.09
C THR A 197 -14.78 24.29 3.71
N VAL A 198 -15.19 23.44 4.66
CA VAL A 198 -15.34 22.01 4.43
C VAL A 198 -16.29 21.75 3.26
N THR A 199 -15.86 20.92 2.32
CA THR A 199 -16.59 20.66 1.08
C THR A 199 -16.89 19.17 0.90
N PRO A 200 -18.19 18.77 0.89
CA PRO A 200 -18.60 17.39 0.65
C PRO A 200 -18.22 16.95 -0.77
N THR A 201 -17.43 15.89 -0.89
CA THR A 201 -16.76 15.54 -2.16
C THR A 201 -16.77 14.05 -2.44
N CYS A 202 -17.17 13.66 -3.65
CA CYS A 202 -17.01 12.31 -4.20
C CYS A 202 -15.80 12.29 -5.16
N VAL A 203 -15.18 11.12 -5.37
CA VAL A 203 -13.96 10.99 -6.17
C VAL A 203 -14.14 9.89 -7.21
N GLY A 204 -14.10 10.28 -8.48
CA GLY A 204 -14.13 9.39 -9.65
C GLY A 204 -12.74 9.24 -10.27
N GLY A 205 -12.52 8.10 -10.91
CA GLY A 205 -11.37 7.87 -11.78
C GLY A 205 -11.57 8.49 -13.16
N SER A 206 -10.57 8.28 -14.02
CA SER A 206 -10.48 8.84 -15.37
C SER A 206 -11.00 7.91 -16.48
N SER A 207 -11.49 6.71 -16.15
CA SER A 207 -12.11 5.84 -17.16
C SER A 207 -13.52 6.31 -17.52
N CYS A 208 -14.07 5.75 -18.61
CA CYS A 208 -15.43 6.02 -19.06
C CYS A 208 -16.50 5.19 -18.35
N LEU A 209 -16.13 4.42 -17.33
CA LEU A 209 -17.05 3.53 -16.61
C LEU A 209 -17.69 4.26 -15.43
N GLU A 210 -19.00 4.11 -15.28
CA GLU A 210 -19.74 4.68 -14.13
C GLU A 210 -19.31 4.07 -12.78
N THR A 211 -18.75 2.87 -12.82
CA THR A 211 -18.24 2.15 -11.65
C THR A 211 -16.86 2.64 -11.21
N ASP A 212 -16.23 3.51 -11.99
CA ASP A 212 -14.89 4.02 -11.73
C ASP A 212 -14.90 5.13 -10.68
N MET A 213 -15.18 4.73 -9.45
CA MET A 213 -15.28 5.60 -8.29
C MET A 213 -14.26 5.15 -7.25
N LEU A 214 -13.38 6.06 -6.85
CA LEU A 214 -12.46 5.84 -5.72
C LEU A 214 -13.14 6.15 -4.38
N SER A 215 -14.12 7.05 -4.37
CA SER A 215 -14.92 7.34 -3.18
C SER A 215 -16.32 7.77 -3.59
N ARG A 216 -17.29 6.93 -3.25
CA ARG A 216 -18.71 7.09 -3.55
C ARG A 216 -19.38 8.00 -2.53
N ARG A 217 -18.98 7.91 -1.26
CA ARG A 217 -19.48 8.79 -0.20
C ARG A 217 -18.96 10.21 -0.36
N ARG A 218 -19.70 11.16 0.20
CA ARG A 218 -19.28 12.57 0.27
C ARG A 218 -18.28 12.74 1.40
N ILE A 219 -17.00 12.67 1.08
CA ILE A 219 -15.90 12.92 2.00
C ILE A 219 -15.87 14.41 2.36
N PRO A 220 -15.73 14.78 3.64
CA PRO A 220 -15.61 16.18 4.06
C PRO A 220 -14.16 16.68 3.85
N LEU A 221 -13.82 17.10 2.63
CA LEU A 221 -12.50 17.70 2.38
C LEU A 221 -12.40 19.06 3.10
N PRO A 222 -11.23 19.45 3.61
CA PRO A 222 -11.07 20.67 4.41
C PRO A 222 -11.25 21.97 3.62
N ARG A 223 -11.31 21.87 2.28
CA ARG A 223 -11.53 22.95 1.33
C ARG A 223 -12.05 22.39 0.02
N ALA A 224 -12.60 23.24 -0.83
CA ALA A 224 -12.82 22.89 -2.23
C ALA A 224 -11.46 22.63 -2.90
N ALA A 225 -11.33 21.45 -3.53
CA ALA A 225 -10.14 21.13 -4.30
C ALA A 225 -10.18 21.81 -5.67
N ILE A 226 -9.01 22.08 -6.21
CA ILE A 226 -8.82 22.61 -7.57
C ILE A 226 -8.02 21.60 -8.41
N THR A 227 -7.98 21.82 -9.72
CA THR A 227 -7.09 21.04 -10.60
C THR A 227 -5.64 21.17 -10.15
N ASP A 228 -4.88 20.08 -10.30
CA ASP A 228 -3.49 19.89 -9.90
C ASP A 228 -3.20 19.84 -8.38
N ASP A 229 -4.21 20.01 -7.53
CA ASP A 229 -4.12 19.55 -6.14
C ASP A 229 -3.88 18.03 -6.09
N LEU A 230 -3.26 17.57 -5.01
CA LEU A 230 -3.03 16.14 -4.75
C LEU A 230 -4.03 15.60 -3.74
N LEU A 231 -4.51 14.39 -4.01
CA LEU A 231 -5.36 13.62 -3.12
C LEU A 231 -4.59 12.36 -2.68
N ILE A 232 -4.32 12.26 -1.38
CA ILE A 232 -3.48 11.22 -0.78
C ILE A 232 -4.36 10.28 0.04
N TYR A 233 -4.55 9.07 -0.46
CA TYR A 233 -5.22 7.99 0.26
C TYR A 233 -4.24 7.32 1.22
N PRO A 234 -4.45 7.43 2.55
CA PRO A 234 -3.54 6.91 3.57
C PRO A 234 -3.65 5.39 3.65
N ASN A 235 -2.70 4.72 4.31
CA ASN A 235 -2.76 3.29 4.67
C ASN A 235 -3.17 2.34 3.53
N THR A 236 -2.64 2.55 2.32
CA THR A 236 -2.94 1.72 1.14
C THR A 236 -1.97 0.56 0.97
N GLY A 237 -0.97 0.46 1.85
CA GLY A 237 0.11 -0.52 1.75
C GLY A 237 -0.36 -1.98 1.68
N GLY A 238 -1.51 -2.36 2.24
CA GLY A 238 -1.99 -3.74 2.25
C GLY A 238 -3.24 -3.97 1.41
N TYR A 239 -3.06 -4.52 0.21
CA TYR A 239 -4.09 -4.80 -0.81
C TYR A 239 -4.59 -3.61 -1.65
N GLN A 240 -4.29 -2.36 -1.30
CA GLN A 240 -4.74 -1.17 -2.08
C GLN A 240 -3.71 -0.61 -3.08
N MET A 241 -2.51 -1.19 -3.13
CA MET A 241 -1.50 -0.79 -4.12
C MET A 241 -1.49 -1.69 -5.34
N ASP A 242 -1.31 -3.00 -5.18
CA ASP A 242 -0.89 -3.87 -6.28
C ASP A 242 -1.71 -5.16 -6.42
N SER A 243 -2.91 -5.20 -5.84
CA SER A 243 -3.79 -6.37 -5.90
C SER A 243 -4.59 -6.40 -7.19
N ASN A 244 -5.28 -5.31 -7.54
CA ASN A 244 -6.19 -5.23 -8.69
C ASN A 244 -5.80 -4.16 -9.70
N GLU A 245 -4.57 -3.66 -9.62
CA GLU A 245 -4.02 -2.77 -10.62
C GLU A 245 -4.13 -3.35 -12.02
N SER A 246 -4.49 -2.50 -12.98
CA SER A 246 -4.74 -2.91 -14.34
C SER A 246 -4.27 -1.86 -15.33
N ARG A 247 -3.75 -2.33 -16.46
CA ARG A 247 -3.43 -1.50 -17.63
C ARG A 247 -4.64 -1.26 -18.53
N ALA A 248 -5.85 -1.42 -17.97
CA ALA A 248 -7.09 -1.13 -18.68
C ALA A 248 -7.04 0.27 -19.30
N HIS A 249 -7.62 0.40 -20.49
CA HIS A 249 -7.58 1.64 -21.28
C HIS A 249 -6.17 2.14 -21.64
N GLY A 250 -5.15 1.28 -21.57
CA GLY A 250 -3.77 1.62 -21.91
C GLY A 250 -3.08 2.48 -20.85
N LEU A 251 -3.66 2.64 -19.66
CA LEU A 251 -3.07 3.41 -18.59
C LEU A 251 -1.86 2.67 -18.00
N PRO A 252 -0.75 3.36 -17.71
CA PRO A 252 0.39 2.74 -17.05
C PRO A 252 0.04 2.40 -15.60
N LEU A 253 0.65 1.34 -15.08
CA LEU A 253 0.55 1.02 -13.66
C LEU A 253 1.25 2.11 -12.83
N PRO A 254 0.66 2.53 -11.69
CA PRO A 254 1.32 3.38 -10.72
C PRO A 254 2.67 2.82 -10.25
N PRO A 255 3.77 3.60 -10.30
CA PRO A 255 5.03 3.18 -9.69
C PRO A 255 4.98 3.36 -8.16
N LYS A 256 5.91 2.73 -7.46
CA LYS A 256 6.11 2.89 -6.02
C LYS A 256 7.35 3.76 -5.76
N ILE A 257 7.19 4.83 -5.01
CA ILE A 257 8.30 5.61 -4.47
C ILE A 257 8.61 5.09 -3.08
N ILE A 258 9.82 4.55 -2.91
CA ILE A 258 10.31 4.02 -1.64
C ILE A 258 11.05 5.14 -0.90
N LEU A 259 10.51 5.55 0.24
CA LEU A 259 11.13 6.52 1.13
C LEU A 259 11.98 5.82 2.18
N ARG A 260 13.17 6.37 2.44
CA ARG A 260 14.04 6.02 3.57
C ARG A 260 14.42 7.29 4.31
N HIS A 261 14.67 7.22 5.61
CA HIS A 261 15.24 8.38 6.31
C HIS A 261 16.54 8.78 5.64
N SER A 262 16.66 10.06 5.30
CA SER A 262 17.90 10.57 4.73
C SER A 262 18.99 10.63 5.78
N THR A 263 20.23 10.44 5.33
CA THR A 263 21.44 10.64 6.16
C THR A 263 22.14 11.97 5.87
N SER A 264 21.59 12.78 4.95
CA SER A 264 22.08 14.09 4.53
C SER A 264 21.03 15.20 4.80
N ASP A 265 21.26 16.41 4.29
CA ASP A 265 20.34 17.57 4.42
C ASP A 265 19.05 17.34 3.61
N GLY A 266 18.13 16.55 4.17
CA GLY A 266 16.82 16.23 3.61
C GLY A 266 16.02 15.34 4.56
N LEU A 267 14.70 15.29 4.41
CA LEU A 267 13.86 14.47 5.29
C LEU A 267 13.88 12.98 4.86
N PHE A 268 13.82 12.71 3.55
CA PHE A 268 13.80 11.37 2.99
C PHE A 268 14.69 11.23 1.75
N ASP A 269 15.41 10.11 1.66
CA ASP A 269 15.93 9.60 0.41
C ASP A 269 14.83 8.83 -0.33
N ARG A 270 14.82 8.90 -1.67
CA ARG A 270 13.77 8.27 -2.51
C ARG A 270 14.35 7.37 -3.60
N GLU A 271 13.70 6.24 -3.82
CA GLU A 271 13.98 5.29 -4.90
C GLU A 271 12.66 4.98 -5.64
N ILE A 272 12.66 5.00 -6.97
CA ILE A 272 11.49 4.62 -7.77
C ILE A 272 11.57 3.13 -8.08
N GLU A 273 10.58 2.37 -7.61
CA GLU A 273 10.33 0.99 -7.94
C GLU A 273 9.23 0.94 -9.02
N GLU A 274 9.64 0.76 -10.28
CA GLU A 274 8.69 0.59 -11.38
C GLU A 274 7.96 -0.76 -11.27
N PRO A 275 6.67 -0.82 -11.64
CA PRO A 275 5.88 -2.03 -11.57
C PRO A 275 6.44 -3.07 -12.56
N CYS A 276 6.57 -4.31 -12.09
CA CYS A 276 7.13 -5.39 -12.89
C CYS A 276 6.27 -5.64 -14.15
N GLU A 277 6.91 -5.71 -15.32
CA GLU A 277 6.27 -6.23 -16.54
C GLU A 277 6.04 -7.73 -16.34
N THR A 278 4.79 -8.14 -16.11
CA THR A 278 4.37 -9.54 -16.10
C THR A 278 3.77 -9.92 -17.43
#